data_AF-A0A1N7Q4C1-F1
#
_entry.id   AF-A0A1N7Q4C1-F1
#
_cell.length_a   1.000
_cell.length_b   1.000
_cell.length_c   1.000
_cell.angle_alpha   90.00
_cell.angle_beta   90.00
_cell.angle_gamma   90.00
#
_symmetry.space_group_name_H-M   'P 1'
#
loop_
_entity.id
_entity.type
_entity.pdbx_description
1 polymer ?
#
loop_
_entity_poly.entity_id
_entity_poly.type
_entity_poly.pdbx_seq_one_letter_code
_entity_poly.pdbx_strand_id
1 'polypeptide(L)'
;MKVRIEPNDWTMLMGIVGVHNIVQFAKKNNIMNAKDTRRIKVEHDALVLDPDALSSFARAYFEYMVDQYSVARREEERLDNMLQGLSKSNVTKETFGTGLKNIRDTVKKSADKVVKYYGDPPWGDEVKSIQEALKEIKQAEQLEELQQLTDQYLKVLAEPLINRKLTVNYFKTAVMQPFFGQPSFLQATANSLSYEEHIDRFQQDYILPVLLEAKMRTIVEQASTSNEVLAFLDEYQDYSPFKAIKRKVKKRNLGEIRAFFEQEMSHCTLIEGQLATINFEEMMFSPLGVSQNKALNFNWNLAKDETIPISSLAKLILFCAPAGAAVYLRKDGFGEQGEYRTYMGFVQSDSPLPDVIRKNRYFQIAKQGMEPFDRVVSRMIEDVKQKAGFVADHLLFIEFSSEYRAKKTLLDYYHLPRYLAEYLSHHADELDHIRPWEYREQFIRHVLKGEDPRHMITRLLRQNVESGYSGWSAYVATRERYRMRQYAKHLGEGGSAMDAKEKRVRAVYRVYRSGADIREKFNQRGPREGAPEGQYAASGAKKISGIAYRLLNAANANNRKSFMDTVMRLHMSVDKPVPVFFLDALHERELDFHTVANAFVAGLLSEKYEVAKEQNGEGVTVDG
;
A
#
# COMPACT_ATOMS: atom_id res chain seq x y z
N MET A 1 -36.46 1.81 -9.07
CA MET A 1 -35.79 1.76 -10.38
C MET A 1 -34.40 1.18 -10.16
N LYS A 2 -33.98 0.15 -10.90
CA LYS A 2 -32.65 -0.43 -10.74
C LYS A 2 -31.64 0.37 -11.56
N VAL A 3 -30.51 0.70 -10.94
CA VAL A 3 -29.37 1.34 -11.61
C VAL A 3 -28.30 0.27 -11.82
N ARG A 4 -27.80 0.19 -13.05
CA ARG A 4 -26.67 -0.67 -13.42
C ARG A 4 -25.46 0.23 -13.59
N ILE A 5 -24.37 -0.09 -12.89
CA ILE A 5 -23.18 0.76 -12.74
C ILE A 5 -21.99 -0.03 -13.25
N GLU A 6 -21.52 0.32 -14.44
CA GLU A 6 -20.32 -0.24 -15.07
C GLU A 6 -19.15 0.70 -14.74
N PRO A 7 -18.12 0.24 -14.00
CA PRO A 7 -17.01 1.11 -13.61
C PRO A 7 -16.09 1.36 -14.80
N ASN A 8 -15.97 2.62 -15.21
CA ASN A 8 -15.07 3.05 -16.28
C ASN A 8 -13.66 3.43 -15.78
N ASP A 9 -13.46 3.49 -14.47
CA ASP A 9 -12.18 3.84 -13.85
C ASP A 9 -11.94 3.08 -12.54
N TRP A 10 -10.68 3.10 -12.08
CA TRP A 10 -10.25 2.40 -10.86
C TRP A 10 -10.86 2.97 -9.57
N THR A 11 -11.25 4.25 -9.55
CA THR A 11 -11.83 4.88 -8.34
C THR A 11 -13.27 4.41 -8.11
N MET A 12 -14.07 4.37 -9.18
CA MET A 12 -15.42 3.82 -9.15
C MET A 12 -15.39 2.32 -8.89
N LEU A 13 -14.46 1.61 -9.52
CA LEU A 13 -14.26 0.18 -9.28
C LEU A 13 -13.93 -0.11 -7.81
N MET A 14 -13.02 0.65 -7.20
CA MET A 14 -12.68 0.55 -5.77
C MET A 14 -13.90 0.83 -4.88
N GLY A 15 -14.68 1.86 -5.20
CA GLY A 15 -15.95 2.15 -4.53
C GLY A 15 -16.96 1.02 -4.61
N ILE A 16 -17.11 0.40 -5.79
CA ILE A 16 -18.00 -0.75 -6.02
C ILE A 16 -17.56 -1.96 -5.19
N VAL A 17 -16.25 -2.27 -5.16
CA VAL A 17 -15.71 -3.33 -4.28
C VAL A 17 -16.04 -3.02 -2.81
N GLY A 18 -15.92 -1.76 -2.41
CA GLY A 18 -16.32 -1.31 -1.07
C GLY A 18 -17.80 -1.53 -0.76
N VAL A 19 -18.70 -1.11 -1.65
CA VAL A 19 -20.16 -1.36 -1.53
C VAL A 19 -20.42 -2.86 -1.40
N HIS A 20 -19.79 -3.68 -2.24
CA HIS A 20 -19.93 -5.14 -2.18
C HIS A 20 -19.52 -5.68 -0.81
N ASN A 21 -18.34 -5.30 -0.31
CA ASN A 21 -17.82 -5.77 0.97
C ASN A 21 -18.76 -5.41 2.13
N ILE A 22 -19.26 -4.17 2.16
CA ILE A 22 -20.23 -3.70 3.16
C ILE A 22 -21.52 -4.51 3.11
N VAL A 23 -22.09 -4.73 1.91
CA VAL A 23 -23.34 -5.49 1.75
C VAL A 23 -23.17 -6.95 2.14
N GLN A 24 -22.06 -7.60 1.77
CA GLN A 24 -21.80 -8.99 2.17
C GLN A 24 -21.62 -9.11 3.69
N PHE A 25 -20.90 -8.17 4.30
CA PHE A 25 -20.77 -8.11 5.76
C PHE A 25 -22.13 -7.92 6.44
N ALA A 26 -22.94 -6.99 5.95
CA ALA A 26 -24.26 -6.70 6.51
C ALA A 26 -25.22 -7.89 6.38
N LYS A 27 -25.15 -8.61 5.25
CA LYS A 27 -25.89 -9.86 5.04
C LYS A 27 -25.46 -10.93 6.04
N LYS A 28 -24.15 -11.14 6.20
CA LYS A 28 -23.58 -12.15 7.12
C LYS A 28 -23.98 -11.88 8.58
N ASN A 29 -24.04 -10.61 8.97
CA ASN A 29 -24.33 -10.18 10.33
C ASN A 29 -25.80 -9.77 10.57
N ASN A 30 -26.70 -10.06 9.63
CA ASN A 30 -28.14 -9.73 9.72
C ASN A 30 -28.46 -8.24 9.98
N ILE A 31 -27.58 -7.33 9.53
CA ILE A 31 -27.81 -5.87 9.62
C ILE A 31 -28.75 -5.40 8.52
N MET A 32 -28.63 -6.00 7.33
CA MET A 32 -29.51 -5.77 6.19
C MET A 32 -30.34 -7.02 5.90
N ASN A 33 -31.62 -6.84 5.59
CA ASN A 33 -32.51 -7.95 5.29
C ASN A 33 -32.16 -8.60 3.93
N ALA A 34 -32.63 -9.84 3.75
CA ALA A 34 -32.35 -10.62 2.54
C ALA A 34 -32.95 -10.00 1.25
N LYS A 35 -34.03 -9.22 1.36
CA LYS A 35 -34.69 -8.57 0.22
C LYS A 35 -33.82 -7.43 -0.32
N ASP A 36 -33.30 -6.59 0.57
CA ASP A 36 -32.49 -5.42 0.21
C ASP A 36 -31.11 -5.84 -0.26
N THR A 37 -30.48 -6.83 0.37
CA THR A 37 -29.18 -7.37 -0.08
C THR A 37 -29.25 -8.02 -1.46
N ARG A 38 -30.39 -8.59 -1.89
CA ARG A 38 -30.58 -9.10 -3.26
C ARG A 38 -30.73 -8.00 -4.30
N ARG A 39 -31.10 -6.79 -3.87
CA ARG A 39 -31.28 -5.61 -4.72
C ARG A 39 -30.01 -4.77 -4.86
N ILE A 40 -28.95 -5.11 -4.12
CA ILE A 40 -27.61 -4.54 -4.26
C ILE A 40 -26.63 -5.70 -4.50
N LYS A 41 -26.34 -5.99 -5.77
CA LYS A 41 -25.54 -7.17 -6.16
C LYS A 41 -24.55 -6.84 -7.25
N VAL A 42 -23.44 -7.56 -7.24
CA VAL A 42 -22.44 -7.51 -8.30
C VAL A 42 -22.80 -8.59 -9.33
N GLU A 43 -22.86 -8.18 -10.60
CA GLU A 43 -22.98 -9.05 -11.77
C GLU A 43 -21.60 -9.23 -12.42
N HIS A 44 -21.54 -9.72 -13.65
CA HIS A 44 -20.28 -10.01 -14.33
C HIS A 44 -19.39 -8.75 -14.49
N ASP A 45 -19.99 -7.63 -14.85
CA ASP A 45 -19.34 -6.40 -15.31
C ASP A 45 -19.90 -5.13 -14.64
N ALA A 46 -20.96 -5.25 -13.83
CA ALA A 46 -21.62 -4.12 -13.19
C ALA A 46 -22.02 -4.37 -11.73
N LEU A 47 -22.14 -3.30 -10.97
CA LEU A 47 -22.94 -3.26 -9.74
C LEU A 47 -24.39 -2.92 -10.12
N VAL A 48 -25.34 -3.75 -9.71
CA VAL A 48 -26.78 -3.46 -9.82
C VAL A 48 -27.29 -3.06 -8.45
N LEU A 49 -27.80 -1.84 -8.36
CA LEU A 49 -28.27 -1.22 -7.13
C LEU A 49 -29.67 -0.64 -7.32
N ASP A 50 -30.59 -1.02 -6.43
CA ASP A 50 -31.88 -0.37 -6.28
C ASP A 50 -31.81 0.65 -5.13
N PRO A 51 -31.99 1.96 -5.39
CA PRO A 51 -31.85 2.98 -4.35
C PRO A 51 -32.68 2.72 -3.09
N ASP A 52 -33.91 2.19 -3.24
CA ASP A 52 -34.78 1.90 -2.10
C ASP A 52 -34.22 0.83 -1.14
N ALA A 53 -33.22 0.05 -1.57
CA ALA A 53 -32.55 -0.96 -0.74
C ALA A 53 -31.49 -0.36 0.20
N LEU A 54 -31.27 0.96 0.16
CA LEU A 54 -30.25 1.66 0.97
C LEU A 54 -30.72 1.99 2.40
N SER A 55 -31.93 1.62 2.79
CA SER A 55 -32.56 1.98 4.08
C SER A 55 -31.69 1.68 5.31
N SER A 56 -31.02 0.52 5.34
CA SER A 56 -30.12 0.10 6.42
C SER A 56 -28.63 0.24 6.05
N PHE A 57 -28.31 0.85 4.91
CA PHE A 57 -26.94 0.91 4.40
C PHE A 57 -26.03 1.80 5.28
N ALA A 58 -26.55 2.91 5.82
CA ALA A 58 -25.79 3.75 6.73
C ALA A 58 -25.30 2.97 7.96
N ARG A 59 -26.19 2.17 8.59
CA ARG A 59 -25.80 1.30 9.71
C ARG A 59 -24.79 0.24 9.28
N ALA A 60 -25.04 -0.42 8.15
CA ALA A 60 -24.13 -1.41 7.58
C ALA A 60 -22.71 -0.85 7.35
N TYR A 61 -22.62 0.37 6.83
CA TYR A 61 -21.35 1.06 6.61
C TYR A 61 -20.57 1.23 7.92
N PHE A 62 -21.20 1.79 8.96
CA PHE A 62 -20.50 2.03 10.23
C PHE A 62 -20.14 0.74 10.97
N GLU A 63 -21.00 -0.27 10.99
CA GLU A 63 -20.66 -1.57 11.60
C GLU A 63 -19.51 -2.24 10.86
N TYR A 64 -19.48 -2.19 9.52
CA TYR A 64 -18.36 -2.69 8.74
C TYR A 64 -17.07 -1.96 9.10
N MET A 65 -17.09 -0.62 9.15
CA MET A 65 -15.91 0.17 9.49
C MET A 65 -15.43 -0.07 10.92
N VAL A 66 -16.35 -0.27 11.88
CA VAL A 66 -16.00 -0.62 13.26
C VAL A 66 -15.38 -2.00 13.36
N ASP A 67 -15.93 -2.98 12.65
CA ASP A 67 -15.38 -4.33 12.61
C ASP A 67 -13.99 -4.36 11.98
N GLN A 68 -13.80 -3.68 10.84
CA GLN A 68 -12.53 -3.71 10.12
C GLN A 68 -11.41 -2.96 10.84
N TYR A 69 -11.74 -1.88 11.55
CA TYR A 69 -10.75 -0.96 12.14
C TYR A 69 -10.83 -0.87 13.67
N SER A 70 -11.37 -1.90 14.32
CA SER A 70 -11.55 -1.92 15.78
C SER A 70 -10.28 -1.54 16.53
N VAL A 71 -10.37 -0.47 17.32
CA VAL A 71 -9.27 -0.01 18.17
C VAL A 71 -8.96 -1.03 19.26
N ALA A 72 -9.98 -1.67 19.85
CA ALA A 72 -9.77 -2.71 20.86
C ALA A 72 -8.92 -3.87 20.32
N ARG A 73 -9.31 -4.46 19.18
CA ARG A 73 -8.57 -5.58 18.55
C ARG A 73 -7.14 -5.19 18.17
N ARG A 74 -6.96 -3.99 17.64
CA ARG A 74 -5.64 -3.48 17.26
C ARG A 74 -4.73 -3.29 18.49
N GLU A 75 -5.26 -2.77 19.59
CA GLU A 75 -4.48 -2.61 20.82
C GLU A 75 -4.19 -3.97 21.47
N GLU A 76 -5.13 -4.92 21.41
CA GLU A 76 -4.94 -6.32 21.83
C GLU A 76 -3.77 -6.96 21.08
N GLU A 77 -3.82 -7.02 19.74
CA GLU A 77 -2.74 -7.56 18.90
C GLU A 77 -1.39 -6.89 19.20
N ARG A 78 -1.39 -5.58 19.42
CA ARG A 78 -0.17 -4.82 19.71
C ARG A 78 0.40 -5.16 21.08
N LEU A 79 -0.44 -5.24 22.10
CA LEU A 79 -0.03 -5.53 23.48
C LEU A 79 0.39 -7.00 23.63
N ASP A 80 -0.31 -7.92 22.98
CA ASP A 80 0.06 -9.34 22.92
C ASP A 80 1.45 -9.53 22.33
N ASN A 81 1.74 -8.87 21.20
CA ASN A 81 3.07 -8.92 20.59
C ASN A 81 4.16 -8.37 21.52
N MET A 82 3.87 -7.33 22.30
CA MET A 82 4.81 -6.79 23.30
C MET A 82 5.01 -7.76 24.46
N LEU A 83 3.93 -8.34 24.99
CA LEU A 83 3.96 -9.31 26.10
C LEU A 83 4.68 -10.60 25.69
N GLN A 84 4.43 -11.12 24.49
CA GLN A 84 5.17 -12.26 23.93
C GLN A 84 6.67 -11.97 23.78
N GLY A 85 7.04 -10.71 23.50
CA GLY A 85 8.44 -10.29 23.51
C GLY A 85 9.08 -10.38 24.90
N LEU A 86 8.30 -10.07 25.95
CA LEU A 86 8.74 -10.09 27.34
C LEU A 86 8.74 -11.48 27.98
N SER A 87 7.98 -12.44 27.43
CA SER A 87 7.91 -13.82 27.95
C SER A 87 9.06 -14.73 27.47
N LYS A 88 9.96 -14.24 26.60
CA LYS A 88 11.09 -15.02 26.10
C LYS A 88 12.13 -15.27 27.19
N SER A 89 12.73 -16.46 27.19
CA SER A 89 13.67 -16.93 28.22
C SER A 89 14.99 -16.12 28.31
N ASN A 90 15.29 -15.27 27.34
CA ASN A 90 16.51 -14.48 27.24
C ASN A 90 16.31 -12.98 27.48
N VAL A 91 15.18 -12.57 28.08
CA VAL A 91 14.91 -11.15 28.38
C VAL A 91 15.81 -10.68 29.53
N THR A 92 16.60 -9.65 29.25
CA THR A 92 17.42 -8.94 30.25
C THR A 92 16.58 -7.90 31.00
N LYS A 93 17.07 -7.43 32.16
CA LYS A 93 16.44 -6.36 32.94
C LYS A 93 16.22 -5.07 32.13
N GLU A 94 17.18 -4.70 31.27
CA GLU A 94 17.09 -3.51 30.41
C GLU A 94 16.01 -3.67 29.32
N THR A 95 15.98 -4.83 28.66
CA THR A 95 14.95 -5.13 27.66
C THR A 95 13.57 -5.21 28.28
N PHE A 96 13.44 -5.75 29.50
CA PHE A 96 12.18 -5.74 30.25
C PHE A 96 11.73 -4.31 30.57
N GLY A 97 12.62 -3.48 31.13
CA GLY A 97 12.31 -2.08 31.45
C GLY A 97 11.86 -1.28 30.23
N THR A 98 12.49 -1.51 29.08
CA THR A 98 12.11 -0.87 27.80
C THR A 98 10.74 -1.36 27.32
N GLY A 99 10.49 -2.67 27.33
CA GLY A 99 9.20 -3.23 26.92
C GLY A 99 8.05 -2.80 27.85
N LEU A 100 8.28 -2.79 29.17
CA LEU A 100 7.32 -2.30 30.16
C LEU A 100 6.97 -0.83 29.93
N LYS A 101 7.97 0.02 29.63
CA LYS A 101 7.73 1.43 29.27
C LYS A 101 6.85 1.54 28.02
N ASN A 102 7.14 0.75 26.98
CA ASN A 102 6.35 0.75 25.75
C ASN A 102 4.89 0.32 25.97
N ILE A 103 4.65 -0.68 26.83
CA ILE A 103 3.31 -1.10 27.23
C ILE A 103 2.59 0.04 27.96
N ARG A 104 3.22 0.64 28.99
CA ARG A 104 2.65 1.77 29.73
C ARG A 104 2.29 2.95 28.83
N ASP A 105 3.19 3.34 27.93
CA ASP A 105 2.97 4.44 27.00
C ASP A 105 1.83 4.13 26.02
N THR A 106 1.68 2.86 25.64
CA THR A 106 0.59 2.39 24.77
C THR A 106 -0.75 2.43 25.49
N VAL A 107 -0.85 1.82 26.67
CA VAL A 107 -2.04 1.85 27.53
C VAL A 107 -2.45 3.29 27.82
N LYS A 108 -1.49 4.13 28.23
CA LYS A 108 -1.75 5.53 28.58
C LYS A 108 -2.40 6.32 27.45
N LYS A 109 -1.88 6.23 26.22
CA LYS A 109 -2.40 7.00 25.07
C LYS A 109 -3.88 6.72 24.77
N SER A 110 -4.32 5.49 24.93
CA SER A 110 -5.71 5.11 24.64
C SER A 110 -6.59 5.23 25.89
N ALA A 111 -6.05 4.98 27.08
CA ALA A 111 -6.67 5.26 28.37
C ALA A 111 -7.07 6.74 28.54
N ASP A 112 -6.18 7.67 28.22
CA ASP A 112 -6.45 9.11 28.31
C ASP A 112 -7.63 9.53 27.41
N LYS A 113 -7.86 8.82 26.29
CA LYS A 113 -9.04 9.02 25.44
C LYS A 113 -10.30 8.46 26.08
N VAL A 114 -10.24 7.30 26.74
CA VAL A 114 -11.36 6.77 27.50
C VAL A 114 -11.77 7.76 28.58
N VAL A 115 -10.82 8.25 29.40
CA VAL A 115 -11.10 9.25 30.44
C VAL A 115 -11.68 10.54 29.84
N LYS A 116 -11.20 10.98 28.68
CA LYS A 116 -11.71 12.18 28.01
C LYS A 116 -13.18 12.06 27.59
N TYR A 117 -13.60 10.89 27.11
CA TYR A 117 -14.97 10.70 26.57
C TYR A 117 -15.93 10.03 27.54
N TYR A 118 -15.40 9.28 28.51
CA TYR A 118 -16.11 8.40 29.45
C TYR A 118 -15.41 8.44 30.82
N GLY A 119 -15.12 9.64 31.32
CA GLY A 119 -14.37 9.85 32.57
C GLY A 119 -15.15 9.51 33.84
N ASP A 120 -16.47 9.38 33.73
CA ASP A 120 -17.36 8.97 34.80
C ASP A 120 -17.26 7.44 35.06
N PRO A 121 -17.61 6.98 36.28
CA PRO A 121 -17.64 5.56 36.59
C PRO A 121 -18.61 4.78 35.68
N PRO A 122 -18.34 3.49 35.38
CA PRO A 122 -17.25 2.69 35.94
C PRO A 122 -15.92 2.82 35.19
N TRP A 123 -15.95 3.11 33.88
CA TRP A 123 -14.77 2.95 33.01
C TRP A 123 -13.66 3.95 33.28
N GLY A 124 -14.01 5.23 33.52
CA GLY A 124 -13.02 6.27 33.77
C GLY A 124 -12.16 6.00 35.00
N ASP A 125 -12.75 5.43 36.06
CA ASP A 125 -12.04 5.09 37.29
C ASP A 125 -11.28 3.77 37.16
N GLU A 126 -11.85 2.79 36.47
CA GLU A 126 -11.20 1.50 36.19
C GLU A 126 -9.89 1.70 35.41
N VAL A 127 -9.91 2.48 34.33
CA VAL A 127 -8.72 2.76 33.53
C VAL A 127 -7.66 3.54 34.32
N LYS A 128 -8.06 4.52 35.15
CA LYS A 128 -7.12 5.24 36.03
C LYS A 128 -6.47 4.30 37.05
N SER A 129 -7.26 3.42 37.66
CA SER A 129 -6.76 2.40 38.60
C SER A 129 -5.72 1.49 37.94
N ILE A 130 -6.01 1.01 36.72
CA ILE A 130 -5.07 0.20 35.94
C ILE A 130 -3.79 0.98 35.62
N GLN A 131 -3.89 2.25 35.22
CA GLN A 131 -2.72 3.09 34.96
C GLN A 131 -1.82 3.26 36.20
N GLU A 132 -2.40 3.40 37.40
CA GLU A 132 -1.64 3.46 38.64
C GLU A 132 -1.01 2.11 39.00
N ALA A 133 -1.78 1.01 38.93
CA ALA A 133 -1.26 -0.33 39.20
C ALA A 133 -0.09 -0.70 38.26
N LEU A 134 -0.18 -0.32 36.98
CA LEU A 134 0.90 -0.53 36.02
C LEU A 134 2.21 0.18 36.40
N LYS A 135 2.19 1.26 37.19
CA LYS A 135 3.42 1.96 37.66
C LYS A 135 4.16 1.17 38.72
N GLU A 136 3.48 0.30 39.46
CA GLU A 136 4.08 -0.49 40.54
C GLU A 136 4.86 -1.71 40.02
N ILE A 137 4.61 -2.15 38.79
CA ILE A 137 5.38 -3.20 38.11
C ILE A 137 6.83 -2.75 37.90
N LYS A 138 7.82 -3.51 38.38
CA LYS A 138 9.25 -3.12 38.27
C LYS A 138 10.15 -4.25 37.79
N GLN A 139 9.78 -5.51 38.02
CA GLN A 139 10.64 -6.66 37.73
C GLN A 139 9.95 -7.70 36.83
N ALA A 140 10.76 -8.57 36.22
CA ALA A 140 10.30 -9.57 35.26
C ALA A 140 9.43 -10.65 35.89
N GLU A 141 9.58 -10.91 37.19
CA GLU A 141 8.76 -11.85 37.96
C GLU A 141 7.29 -11.41 38.03
N GLN A 142 7.00 -10.13 37.79
CA GLN A 142 5.66 -9.56 37.77
C GLN A 142 4.99 -9.62 36.38
N LEU A 143 5.52 -10.42 35.46
CA LEU A 143 4.97 -10.54 34.10
C LEU A 143 3.50 -11.01 34.10
N GLU A 144 3.14 -11.91 35.02
CA GLU A 144 1.76 -12.38 35.16
C GLU A 144 0.81 -11.26 35.62
N GLU A 145 1.24 -10.44 36.58
CA GLU A 145 0.49 -9.26 37.06
C GLU A 145 0.33 -8.23 35.93
N LEU A 146 1.39 -7.99 35.15
CA LEU A 146 1.35 -7.12 33.97
C LEU A 146 0.35 -7.61 32.92
N GLN A 147 0.31 -8.92 32.68
CA GLN A 147 -0.64 -9.53 31.75
C GLN A 147 -2.08 -9.37 32.25
N GLN A 148 -2.36 -9.63 33.53
CA GLN A 148 -3.68 -9.45 34.13
C GLN A 148 -4.18 -7.99 34.03
N LEU A 149 -3.32 -7.01 34.32
CA LEU A 149 -3.65 -5.59 34.18
C LEU A 149 -3.93 -5.21 32.72
N THR A 150 -3.17 -5.79 31.79
CA THR A 150 -3.36 -5.59 30.35
C THR A 150 -4.70 -6.18 29.88
N ASP A 151 -5.05 -7.38 30.33
CA ASP A 151 -6.32 -8.04 30.00
C ASP A 151 -7.52 -7.27 30.54
N GLN A 152 -7.42 -6.74 31.77
CA GLN A 152 -8.45 -5.87 32.35
C GLN A 152 -8.63 -4.59 31.52
N TYR A 153 -7.53 -3.96 31.13
CA TYR A 153 -7.56 -2.80 30.26
C TYR A 153 -8.22 -3.07 28.91
N LEU A 154 -7.88 -4.20 28.28
CA LEU A 154 -8.45 -4.61 27.00
C LEU A 154 -9.95 -4.87 27.09
N LYS A 155 -10.46 -5.41 28.23
CA LYS A 155 -11.91 -5.54 28.47
C LYS A 155 -12.62 -4.19 28.47
N VAL A 156 -12.04 -3.17 29.11
CA VAL A 156 -12.61 -1.81 29.09
C VAL A 156 -12.62 -1.25 27.66
N LEU A 157 -11.54 -1.43 26.90
CA LEU A 157 -11.51 -0.99 25.49
C LEU A 157 -12.51 -1.73 24.60
N ALA A 158 -12.78 -3.01 24.88
CA ALA A 158 -13.69 -3.84 24.11
C ALA A 158 -15.17 -3.51 24.35
N GLU A 159 -15.50 -2.76 25.40
CA GLU A 159 -16.87 -2.31 25.69
C GLU A 159 -17.47 -1.59 24.46
N PRO A 160 -18.64 -2.01 23.94
CA PRO A 160 -19.16 -1.52 22.66
C PRO A 160 -19.23 0.01 22.52
N LEU A 161 -19.64 0.72 23.58
CA LEU A 161 -19.73 2.19 23.55
C LEU A 161 -18.35 2.84 23.37
N ILE A 162 -17.36 2.36 24.12
CA ILE A 162 -15.97 2.85 24.07
C ILE A 162 -15.35 2.50 22.73
N ASN A 163 -15.39 1.22 22.34
CA ASN A 163 -14.75 0.73 21.12
C ASN A 163 -15.32 1.45 19.89
N ARG A 164 -16.66 1.61 19.79
CA ARG A 164 -17.28 2.33 18.67
C ARG A 164 -16.83 3.78 18.59
N LYS A 165 -16.84 4.52 19.71
CA LYS A 165 -16.44 5.94 19.71
C LYS A 165 -14.97 6.12 19.34
N LEU A 166 -14.07 5.32 19.92
CA LEU A 166 -12.65 5.39 19.62
C LEU A 166 -12.36 4.94 18.17
N THR A 167 -13.04 3.90 17.69
CA THR A 167 -12.88 3.38 16.34
C THR A 167 -13.38 4.36 15.28
N VAL A 168 -14.52 5.02 15.49
CA VAL A 168 -15.00 6.09 14.59
C VAL A 168 -13.99 7.22 14.48
N ASN A 169 -13.46 7.70 15.60
CA ASN A 169 -12.43 8.73 15.59
C ASN A 169 -11.15 8.27 14.87
N TYR A 170 -10.77 7.02 15.07
CA TYR A 170 -9.60 6.41 14.43
C TYR A 170 -9.78 6.32 12.92
N PHE A 171 -10.82 5.65 12.41
CA PHE A 171 -10.95 5.46 10.95
C PHE A 171 -11.19 6.79 10.23
N LYS A 172 -11.90 7.76 10.83
CA LYS A 172 -12.04 9.11 10.26
C LYS A 172 -10.68 9.78 10.00
N THR A 173 -9.74 9.60 10.93
CA THR A 173 -8.43 10.27 10.88
C THR A 173 -7.41 9.46 10.09
N ALA A 174 -7.28 8.18 10.37
CA ALA A 174 -6.21 7.33 9.83
C ALA A 174 -6.58 6.65 8.51
N VAL A 175 -7.87 6.48 8.22
CA VAL A 175 -8.36 5.70 7.06
C VAL A 175 -9.09 6.57 6.05
N MET A 176 -9.99 7.48 6.47
CA MET A 176 -10.79 8.30 5.55
C MET A 176 -10.04 9.53 5.04
N GLN A 177 -9.22 10.17 5.88
CA GLN A 177 -8.53 11.42 5.55
C GLN A 177 -7.71 11.37 4.24
N PRO A 178 -7.06 10.26 3.88
CA PRO A 178 -6.35 10.22 2.60
C PRO A 178 -7.26 10.03 1.38
N PHE A 179 -8.51 9.58 1.57
CA PHE A 179 -9.48 9.47 0.48
C PHE A 179 -10.25 10.75 0.28
N PHE A 180 -10.52 11.50 1.36
CA PHE A 180 -11.49 12.60 1.33
C PHE A 180 -10.93 13.83 2.01
N GLY A 181 -11.42 15.00 1.60
CA GLY A 181 -11.24 16.22 2.37
C GLY A 181 -12.00 16.20 3.70
N GLN A 182 -12.74 17.27 4.01
CA GLN A 182 -13.56 17.34 5.23
C GLN A 182 -15.07 17.41 4.92
N PRO A 183 -15.66 16.47 4.14
CA PRO A 183 -17.11 16.43 3.94
C PRO A 183 -17.84 15.86 5.17
N SER A 184 -19.09 16.29 5.37
CA SER A 184 -20.04 15.60 6.26
C SER A 184 -19.46 15.34 7.68
N PHE A 185 -19.61 14.11 8.18
CA PHE A 185 -19.16 13.66 9.49
C PHE A 185 -17.62 13.61 9.64
N LEU A 186 -16.85 13.86 8.57
CA LEU A 186 -15.39 14.03 8.61
C LEU A 186 -14.97 15.44 9.08
N GLN A 187 -15.92 16.38 9.20
CA GLN A 187 -15.64 17.69 9.78
C GLN A 187 -15.23 17.59 11.26
N ALA A 188 -14.37 18.51 11.70
CA ALA A 188 -13.90 18.55 13.09
C ALA A 188 -15.04 18.79 14.09
N THR A 189 -16.05 19.56 13.70
CA THR A 189 -17.29 19.81 14.47
C THR A 189 -18.06 18.52 14.74
N ALA A 190 -17.94 17.51 13.87
CA ALA A 190 -18.60 16.22 14.04
C ALA A 190 -17.87 15.28 15.02
N ASN A 191 -16.77 15.69 15.66
CA ASN A 191 -16.04 14.83 16.60
C ASN A 191 -16.76 14.64 17.94
N SER A 192 -17.69 15.53 18.29
CA SER A 192 -18.53 15.41 19.48
C SER A 192 -19.68 14.42 19.31
N LEU A 193 -20.07 14.11 18.07
CA LEU A 193 -21.22 13.24 17.80
C LEU A 193 -21.04 11.84 18.41
N SER A 194 -22.14 11.30 18.92
CA SER A 194 -22.28 9.90 19.28
C SER A 194 -22.25 9.00 18.04
N TYR A 195 -22.20 7.70 18.28
CA TYR A 195 -22.19 6.70 17.21
C TYR A 195 -23.47 6.73 16.37
N GLU A 196 -24.64 6.83 17.00
CA GLU A 196 -25.92 6.90 16.28
C GLU A 196 -26.08 8.22 15.53
N GLU A 197 -25.67 9.35 16.12
CA GLU A 197 -25.67 10.65 15.41
C GLU A 197 -24.76 10.65 14.18
N HIS A 198 -23.67 9.88 14.19
CA HIS A 198 -22.83 9.68 13.02
C HIS A 198 -23.54 8.90 11.91
N ILE A 199 -24.30 7.87 12.26
CA ILE A 199 -25.13 7.10 11.32
C ILE A 199 -26.20 8.00 10.72
N ASP A 200 -26.91 8.77 11.55
CA ASP A 200 -27.94 9.70 11.09
C ASP A 200 -27.36 10.76 10.15
N ARG A 201 -26.20 11.32 10.51
CA ARG A 201 -25.52 12.30 9.65
C ARG A 201 -25.15 11.71 8.29
N PHE A 202 -24.68 10.47 8.24
CA PHE A 202 -24.40 9.77 6.99
C PHE A 202 -25.66 9.51 6.18
N GLN A 203 -26.74 9.09 6.84
CA GLN A 203 -28.05 8.89 6.22
C GLN A 203 -28.51 10.16 5.51
N GLN A 204 -28.37 11.32 6.17
CA GLN A 204 -28.75 12.62 5.59
C GLN A 204 -27.82 13.09 4.47
N ASP A 205 -26.50 12.94 4.62
CA ASP A 205 -25.53 13.55 3.70
C ASP A 205 -25.19 12.67 2.48
N TYR A 206 -25.46 11.36 2.53
CA TYR A 206 -25.10 10.39 1.49
C TYR A 206 -26.25 9.49 1.02
N ILE A 207 -27.17 9.05 1.89
CA ILE A 207 -28.25 8.14 1.46
C ILE A 207 -29.47 8.90 0.94
N LEU A 208 -29.98 9.87 1.71
CA LEU A 208 -31.16 10.64 1.33
C LEU A 208 -31.01 11.31 -0.06
N PRO A 209 -29.87 11.94 -0.42
CA PRO A 209 -29.70 12.54 -1.74
C PRO A 209 -29.86 11.52 -2.89
N VAL A 210 -29.37 10.29 -2.72
CA VAL A 210 -29.52 9.21 -3.70
C VAL A 210 -30.99 8.83 -3.89
N LEU A 211 -31.72 8.69 -2.78
CA LEU A 211 -33.15 8.38 -2.82
C LEU A 211 -33.96 9.50 -3.48
N LEU A 212 -33.65 10.76 -3.17
CA LEU A 212 -34.33 11.91 -3.74
C LEU A 212 -34.08 12.01 -5.25
N GLU A 213 -32.84 11.90 -5.72
CA GLU A 213 -32.51 11.92 -7.15
C GLU A 213 -33.21 10.79 -7.92
N ALA A 214 -33.25 9.58 -7.37
CA ALA A 214 -33.93 8.44 -7.98
C ALA A 214 -35.46 8.65 -8.08
N LYS A 215 -36.08 9.20 -7.01
CA LYS A 215 -37.50 9.56 -7.01
C LYS A 215 -37.81 10.70 -7.98
N MET A 216 -36.95 11.71 -8.05
CA MET A 216 -37.09 12.83 -8.99
C MET A 216 -37.20 12.33 -10.43
N ARG A 217 -36.29 11.44 -10.85
CA ARG A 217 -36.33 10.84 -12.18
C ARG A 217 -37.66 10.13 -12.45
N THR A 218 -38.09 9.29 -11.51
CA THR A 218 -39.35 8.56 -11.61
C THR A 218 -40.54 9.52 -11.76
N ILE A 219 -40.56 10.61 -10.98
CA ILE A 219 -41.63 11.62 -11.02
C ILE A 219 -41.63 12.39 -12.33
N VAL A 220 -40.47 12.79 -12.87
CA VAL A 220 -40.39 13.50 -14.17
C VAL A 220 -40.89 12.62 -15.32
N GLU A 221 -40.54 11.34 -15.29
CA GLU A 221 -40.98 10.35 -16.28
C GLU A 221 -42.49 10.09 -16.19
N GLN A 222 -43.03 9.89 -14.98
CA GLN A 222 -44.40 9.42 -14.77
C GLN A 222 -45.44 10.53 -14.58
N ALA A 223 -45.03 11.76 -14.27
CA ALA A 223 -45.96 12.83 -13.96
C ALA A 223 -46.93 13.10 -15.10
N SER A 224 -48.20 13.31 -14.76
CA SER A 224 -49.24 13.70 -15.73
C SER A 224 -49.37 15.22 -15.84
N THR A 225 -48.95 15.95 -14.80
CA THR A 225 -49.03 17.42 -14.74
C THR A 225 -47.72 18.04 -14.24
N SER A 226 -47.47 19.30 -14.60
CA SER A 226 -46.33 20.06 -14.04
C SER A 226 -46.43 20.23 -12.52
N ASN A 227 -47.65 20.27 -11.98
CA ASN A 227 -47.89 20.44 -10.55
C ASN A 227 -47.36 19.27 -9.72
N GLU A 228 -47.42 18.03 -10.21
CA GLU A 228 -46.85 16.87 -9.51
C GLU A 228 -45.34 17.01 -9.31
N VAL A 229 -44.63 17.44 -10.36
CA VAL A 229 -43.18 17.67 -10.31
C VAL A 229 -42.85 18.81 -9.35
N LEU A 230 -43.60 19.92 -9.42
CA LEU A 230 -43.38 21.08 -8.55
C LEU A 230 -43.71 20.77 -7.08
N ALA A 231 -44.76 19.99 -6.82
CA ALA A 231 -45.11 19.56 -5.46
C ALA A 231 -44.00 18.73 -4.83
N PHE A 232 -43.39 17.82 -5.59
CA PHE A 232 -42.25 17.04 -5.10
C PHE A 232 -41.01 17.91 -4.80
N LEU A 233 -40.71 18.88 -5.66
CA LEU A 233 -39.64 19.84 -5.42
C LEU A 233 -39.90 20.72 -4.18
N ASP A 234 -41.17 20.95 -3.84
CA ASP A 234 -41.59 21.75 -2.68
C ASP A 234 -41.50 20.96 -1.38
N GLU A 235 -41.89 19.69 -1.41
CA GLU A 235 -41.77 18.75 -0.31
C GLU A 235 -40.30 18.62 0.15
N TYR A 236 -39.35 18.60 -0.79
CA TYR A 236 -37.93 18.40 -0.52
C TYR A 236 -37.06 19.64 -0.80
N GLN A 237 -37.60 20.85 -0.57
CA GLN A 237 -36.91 22.12 -0.84
C GLN A 237 -35.62 22.34 -0.03
N ASP A 238 -35.45 21.65 1.09
CA ASP A 238 -34.25 21.71 1.93
C ASP A 238 -33.04 21.03 1.27
N TYR A 239 -33.28 20.13 0.32
CA TYR A 239 -32.23 19.60 -0.54
C TYR A 239 -31.84 20.65 -1.58
N SER A 240 -30.71 21.33 -1.34
CA SER A 240 -30.25 22.48 -2.13
C SER A 240 -30.35 22.33 -3.66
N PRO A 241 -29.99 21.17 -4.28
CA PRO A 241 -30.15 20.99 -5.72
C PRO A 241 -31.60 21.11 -6.20
N PHE A 242 -32.58 20.64 -5.44
CA PHE A 242 -34.00 20.74 -5.83
C PHE A 242 -34.49 22.18 -5.79
N LYS A 243 -34.03 22.98 -4.83
CA LYS A 243 -34.28 24.43 -4.82
C LYS A 243 -33.73 25.12 -6.06
N ALA A 244 -32.56 24.72 -6.55
CA ALA A 244 -31.96 25.24 -7.78
C ALA A 244 -32.74 24.81 -9.03
N ILE A 245 -33.13 23.53 -9.10
CA ILE A 245 -33.96 22.98 -10.19
C ILE A 245 -35.31 23.71 -10.25
N LYS A 246 -36.03 23.81 -9.13
CA LYS A 246 -37.33 24.50 -9.04
C LYS A 246 -37.25 25.91 -9.61
N ARG A 247 -36.19 26.67 -9.30
CA ARG A 247 -36.01 28.04 -9.83
C ARG A 247 -35.99 28.08 -11.37
N LYS A 248 -35.43 27.07 -12.02
CA LYS A 248 -35.33 26.97 -13.48
C LYS A 248 -36.62 26.47 -14.14
N VAL A 249 -37.41 25.65 -13.44
CA VAL A 249 -38.58 24.96 -14.02
C VAL A 249 -39.94 25.47 -13.54
N LYS A 250 -40.03 26.31 -12.50
CA LYS A 250 -41.30 26.75 -11.88
C LYS A 250 -42.32 27.45 -12.81
N LYS A 251 -41.89 27.94 -13.98
CA LYS A 251 -42.76 28.60 -14.97
C LYS A 251 -42.97 27.76 -16.24
N ARG A 252 -42.41 26.55 -16.27
CA ARG A 252 -42.40 25.67 -17.44
C ARG A 252 -43.61 24.73 -17.42
N ASN A 253 -44.14 24.41 -18.59
CA ASN A 253 -45.13 23.35 -18.74
C ASN A 253 -44.45 21.96 -18.65
N LEU A 254 -45.23 20.88 -18.56
CA LEU A 254 -44.67 19.53 -18.37
C LEU A 254 -43.69 19.11 -19.49
N GLY A 255 -43.98 19.45 -20.75
CA GLY A 255 -43.08 19.14 -21.87
C GLY A 255 -41.74 19.89 -21.76
N GLU A 256 -41.80 21.17 -21.40
CA GLU A 256 -40.61 22.00 -21.15
C GLU A 256 -39.82 21.55 -19.90
N ILE A 257 -40.49 21.00 -18.89
CA ILE A 257 -39.84 20.39 -17.73
C ILE A 257 -39.09 19.13 -18.16
N ARG A 258 -39.70 18.24 -18.95
CA ARG A 258 -39.03 17.04 -19.45
C ARG A 258 -37.83 17.40 -20.32
N ALA A 259 -38.00 18.34 -21.25
CA ALA A 259 -36.91 18.86 -22.08
C ALA A 259 -35.77 19.46 -21.25
N PHE A 260 -36.07 20.14 -20.13
CA PHE A 260 -35.05 20.62 -19.20
C PHE A 260 -34.20 19.47 -18.64
N PHE A 261 -34.82 18.40 -18.15
CA PHE A 261 -34.09 17.26 -17.59
C PHE A 261 -33.29 16.48 -18.63
N GLU A 262 -33.78 16.41 -19.86
CA GLU A 262 -33.10 15.69 -20.96
C GLU A 262 -31.95 16.50 -21.58
N GLN A 263 -32.13 17.80 -21.77
CA GLN A 263 -31.25 18.61 -22.63
C GLN A 263 -30.44 19.68 -21.88
N GLU A 264 -30.98 20.24 -20.80
CA GLU A 264 -30.34 21.35 -20.07
C GLU A 264 -29.66 20.88 -18.77
N MET A 265 -30.10 19.76 -18.19
CA MET A 265 -29.52 19.24 -16.96
C MET A 265 -28.27 18.42 -17.26
N SER A 266 -27.19 18.69 -16.52
CA SER A 266 -25.97 17.89 -16.59
C SER A 266 -26.23 16.46 -16.13
N HIS A 267 -25.59 15.52 -16.82
CA HIS A 267 -25.62 14.10 -16.49
C HIS A 267 -24.35 13.70 -15.75
N CYS A 268 -24.43 12.62 -14.97
CA CYS A 268 -23.29 12.11 -14.22
C CYS A 268 -22.23 11.54 -15.14
N THR A 269 -20.99 12.02 -14.98
CA THR A 269 -19.84 11.57 -15.77
C THR A 269 -19.40 10.13 -15.43
N LEU A 270 -19.69 9.67 -14.20
CA LEU A 270 -19.23 8.38 -13.67
C LEU A 270 -20.28 7.27 -13.74
N ILE A 271 -21.56 7.60 -13.90
CA ILE A 271 -22.66 6.64 -13.94
C ILE A 271 -23.64 7.09 -15.01
N GLU A 272 -23.74 6.31 -16.08
CA GLU A 272 -24.61 6.60 -17.21
C GLU A 272 -26.09 6.72 -16.79
N GLY A 273 -26.79 7.67 -17.41
CA GLY A 273 -28.22 7.90 -17.18
C GLY A 273 -28.60 8.45 -15.81
N GLN A 274 -27.64 8.86 -14.97
CA GLN A 274 -27.93 9.54 -13.69
C GLN A 274 -27.89 11.05 -13.84
N LEU A 275 -28.76 11.71 -13.09
CA LEU A 275 -28.74 13.16 -12.91
C LEU A 275 -27.46 13.58 -12.19
N ALA A 276 -26.87 14.71 -12.57
CA ALA A 276 -25.79 15.32 -11.80
C ALA A 276 -26.29 16.55 -11.06
N THR A 277 -26.17 16.52 -9.73
CA THR A 277 -26.59 17.59 -8.82
C THR A 277 -25.42 18.23 -8.08
N ILE A 278 -24.23 17.65 -8.23
CA ILE A 278 -22.99 18.02 -7.56
C ILE A 278 -21.80 17.89 -8.54
N ASN A 279 -20.64 18.38 -8.13
CA ASN A 279 -19.40 18.28 -8.89
C ASN A 279 -18.40 17.37 -8.18
N PHE A 280 -17.56 16.70 -8.96
CA PHE A 280 -16.41 15.98 -8.45
C PHE A 280 -15.33 16.99 -8.01
N GLU A 281 -15.00 16.96 -6.73
CA GLU A 281 -14.02 17.84 -6.09
C GLU A 281 -13.12 17.02 -5.15
N GLU A 282 -12.03 17.63 -4.68
CA GLU A 282 -11.10 17.06 -3.68
C GLU A 282 -11.82 16.52 -2.43
N MET A 283 -12.93 17.13 -2.02
CA MET A 283 -13.71 16.66 -0.88
C MET A 283 -14.40 15.30 -1.12
N MET A 284 -14.58 14.88 -2.38
CA MET A 284 -15.23 13.62 -2.76
C MET A 284 -14.23 12.50 -3.01
N PHE A 285 -13.05 12.82 -3.55
CA PHE A 285 -11.93 11.88 -3.67
C PHE A 285 -10.62 12.66 -3.82
N SER A 286 -9.96 12.95 -2.70
CA SER A 286 -8.76 13.79 -2.61
C SER A 286 -7.60 13.36 -3.53
N PRO A 287 -7.32 12.07 -3.78
CA PRO A 287 -6.18 11.69 -4.61
C PRO A 287 -6.23 12.20 -6.05
N LEU A 288 -7.42 12.43 -6.62
CA LEU A 288 -7.61 12.93 -7.99
C LEU A 288 -8.44 14.22 -8.07
N GLY A 289 -9.13 14.58 -6.99
CA GLY A 289 -10.03 15.71 -6.96
C GLY A 289 -9.30 17.04 -6.85
N VAL A 290 -9.82 18.04 -7.55
CA VAL A 290 -9.30 19.41 -7.56
C VAL A 290 -10.32 20.35 -6.93
N SER A 291 -9.87 21.36 -6.19
CA SER A 291 -10.77 22.35 -5.60
C SER A 291 -11.18 23.39 -6.64
N GLN A 292 -12.46 23.38 -7.04
CA GLN A 292 -13.03 24.28 -8.04
C GLN A 292 -12.75 25.77 -7.74
N ASN A 293 -12.90 26.18 -6.48
CA ASN A 293 -12.78 27.59 -6.09
C ASN A 293 -11.34 28.03 -5.77
N LYS A 294 -10.44 27.09 -5.48
CA LYS A 294 -9.09 27.39 -4.96
C LYS A 294 -7.96 27.02 -5.93
N ALA A 295 -8.25 26.25 -6.97
CA ALA A 295 -7.27 25.69 -7.89
C ALA A 295 -7.65 25.96 -9.35
N LEU A 296 -8.03 27.21 -9.67
CA LEU A 296 -8.50 27.62 -11.00
C LEU A 296 -7.50 27.32 -12.13
N ASN A 297 -6.21 27.26 -11.81
CA ASN A 297 -5.14 26.92 -12.75
C ASN A 297 -5.20 25.48 -13.28
N PHE A 298 -6.03 24.62 -12.68
CA PHE A 298 -6.31 23.27 -13.16
C PHE A 298 -7.58 23.18 -14.01
N ASN A 299 -8.36 24.27 -14.10
CA ASN A 299 -9.53 24.34 -14.98
C ASN A 299 -9.09 24.88 -16.34
N TRP A 300 -9.72 24.40 -17.41
CA TRP A 300 -9.50 24.93 -18.74
C TRP A 300 -9.94 26.40 -18.80
N ASN A 301 -9.09 27.21 -19.45
CA ASN A 301 -9.23 28.67 -19.53
C ASN A 301 -9.45 29.40 -18.18
N LEU A 302 -9.00 28.82 -17.05
CA LEU A 302 -9.23 29.36 -15.69
C LEU A 302 -10.73 29.57 -15.37
N ALA A 303 -11.61 28.85 -16.07
CA ALA A 303 -13.05 29.00 -15.97
C ALA A 303 -13.57 28.37 -14.68
N LYS A 304 -14.42 29.10 -13.94
CA LYS A 304 -14.99 28.63 -12.66
C LYS A 304 -16.12 27.64 -12.85
N ASP A 305 -16.76 27.67 -14.00
CA ASP A 305 -17.94 26.92 -14.40
C ASP A 305 -17.60 25.58 -15.06
N GLU A 306 -16.33 25.33 -15.37
CA GLU A 306 -15.89 24.01 -15.76
C GLU A 306 -15.86 23.08 -14.56
N THR A 307 -16.76 22.11 -14.59
CA THR A 307 -16.93 21.13 -13.53
C THR A 307 -17.03 19.74 -14.12
N ILE A 308 -16.72 18.74 -13.29
CA ILE A 308 -16.97 17.34 -13.60
C ILE A 308 -18.27 16.97 -12.89
N PRO A 309 -19.43 17.00 -13.57
CA PRO A 309 -20.73 16.76 -12.95
C PRO A 309 -20.87 15.28 -12.54
N ILE A 310 -21.30 15.04 -11.31
CA ILE A 310 -21.55 13.69 -10.78
C ILE A 310 -22.89 13.62 -10.03
N SER A 311 -23.43 12.40 -9.91
CA SER A 311 -24.65 12.11 -9.14
C SER A 311 -24.34 11.92 -7.65
N SER A 312 -25.36 12.02 -6.80
CA SER A 312 -25.22 11.64 -5.39
C SER A 312 -24.90 10.15 -5.25
N LEU A 313 -25.34 9.30 -6.19
CA LEU A 313 -25.02 7.87 -6.19
C LEU A 313 -23.53 7.63 -6.42
N ALA A 314 -22.92 8.33 -7.38
CA ALA A 314 -21.48 8.27 -7.62
C ALA A 314 -20.70 8.71 -6.37
N LYS A 315 -21.13 9.80 -5.73
CA LYS A 315 -20.54 10.27 -4.47
C LYS A 315 -20.61 9.20 -3.37
N LEU A 316 -21.76 8.53 -3.19
CA LEU A 316 -21.89 7.44 -2.21
C LEU A 316 -20.94 6.27 -2.50
N ILE A 317 -20.85 5.85 -3.77
CA ILE A 317 -19.98 4.75 -4.19
C ILE A 317 -18.50 5.09 -3.96
N LEU A 318 -18.07 6.28 -4.37
CA LEU A 318 -16.71 6.78 -4.11
C LEU A 318 -16.42 6.85 -2.60
N PHE A 319 -17.41 7.24 -1.80
CA PHE A 319 -17.26 7.27 -0.34
C PHE A 319 -17.03 5.88 0.28
N CYS A 320 -17.42 4.80 -0.43
CA CYS A 320 -17.17 3.43 -0.02
C CYS A 320 -15.78 2.90 -0.44
N ALA A 321 -14.98 3.66 -1.21
CA ALA A 321 -13.65 3.23 -1.67
C ALA A 321 -12.72 2.70 -0.55
N PRO A 322 -12.68 3.28 0.67
CA PRO A 322 -11.85 2.74 1.75
C PRO A 322 -12.22 1.32 2.18
N ALA A 323 -13.47 0.89 1.98
CA ALA A 323 -13.90 -0.47 2.22
C ALA A 323 -13.48 -1.45 1.12
N GLY A 324 -13.08 -0.93 -0.05
CA GLY A 324 -12.60 -1.71 -1.19
C GLY A 324 -11.08 -1.73 -1.34
N ALA A 325 -10.34 -0.94 -0.55
CA ALA A 325 -8.89 -0.83 -0.61
C ALA A 325 -8.20 -1.59 0.53
N ALA A 326 -6.95 -2.01 0.29
CA ALA A 326 -6.06 -2.48 1.34
C ALA A 326 -5.35 -1.29 2.00
N VAL A 327 -5.46 -1.17 3.33
CA VAL A 327 -4.79 -0.11 4.10
C VAL A 327 -3.61 -0.71 4.85
N TYR A 328 -2.40 -0.24 4.59
CA TYR A 328 -1.18 -0.77 5.23
C TYR A 328 -0.10 0.30 5.37
N LEU A 329 0.86 0.06 6.27
CA LEU A 329 2.02 0.93 6.45
C LEU A 329 3.12 0.52 5.48
N ARG A 330 3.72 1.51 4.82
CA ARG A 330 4.88 1.34 3.95
C ARG A 330 5.97 2.31 4.40
N LYS A 331 7.23 1.86 4.37
CA LYS A 331 8.37 2.75 4.58
C LYS A 331 8.82 3.32 3.25
N ASP A 332 8.78 4.64 3.13
CA ASP A 332 9.40 5.36 2.02
C ASP A 332 10.84 5.74 2.41
N GLY A 333 11.80 5.54 1.50
CA GLY A 333 13.22 5.79 1.78
C GLY A 333 13.90 4.69 2.60
N PHE A 334 15.12 4.94 3.07
CA PHE A 334 15.98 3.92 3.70
C PHE A 334 16.62 4.38 5.00
N GLY A 335 16.96 3.42 5.86
CA GLY A 335 17.67 3.69 7.11
C GLY A 335 16.88 4.63 8.03
N GLU A 336 17.58 5.51 8.73
CA GLU A 336 17.00 6.50 9.66
C GLU A 336 16.29 7.66 8.93
N GLN A 337 16.62 7.89 7.66
CA GLN A 337 15.97 8.94 6.84
C GLN A 337 14.65 8.48 6.21
N GLY A 338 14.26 7.21 6.38
CA GLY A 338 13.00 6.70 5.85
C GLY A 338 11.82 7.02 6.76
N GLU A 339 10.66 7.26 6.15
CA GLU A 339 9.42 7.62 6.85
C GLU A 339 8.36 6.54 6.61
N TYR A 340 7.65 6.14 7.67
CA TYR A 340 6.48 5.27 7.53
C TYR A 340 5.24 6.10 7.19
N ARG A 341 4.56 5.72 6.11
CA ARG A 341 3.32 6.35 5.65
C ARG A 341 2.25 5.28 5.47
N THR A 342 1.00 5.67 5.72
CA THR A 342 -0.15 4.82 5.41
C THR A 342 -0.44 4.91 3.91
N TYR A 343 -0.48 3.75 3.26
CA TYR A 343 -0.84 3.60 1.85
C TYR A 343 -2.14 2.82 1.70
N MET A 344 -2.85 3.18 0.65
CA MET A 344 -4.06 2.52 0.17
C MET A 344 -3.70 1.84 -1.12
N GLY A 345 -3.76 0.51 -1.13
CA GLY A 345 -3.49 -0.26 -2.32
C GLY A 345 -4.74 -0.94 -2.88
N PHE A 346 -4.80 -1.04 -4.20
CA PHE A 346 -5.89 -1.62 -4.96
C PHE A 346 -5.36 -2.30 -6.21
N VAL A 347 -6.02 -3.35 -6.66
CA VAL A 347 -5.67 -4.10 -7.87
C VAL A 347 -6.81 -4.03 -8.86
N GLN A 348 -6.54 -3.41 -10.02
CA GLN A 348 -7.42 -3.44 -11.18
C GLN A 348 -6.96 -4.52 -12.16
N SER A 349 -7.92 -5.12 -12.86
CA SER A 349 -7.71 -6.02 -14.00
C SER A 349 -8.91 -6.00 -14.92
N ASP A 350 -8.74 -6.44 -16.16
CA ASP A 350 -9.83 -6.56 -17.16
C ASP A 350 -10.74 -7.78 -16.94
N SER A 351 -10.54 -8.50 -15.84
CA SER A 351 -11.37 -9.64 -15.45
C SER A 351 -12.75 -9.19 -14.95
N PRO A 352 -13.75 -10.09 -14.94
CA PRO A 352 -15.08 -9.82 -14.38
C PRO A 352 -15.02 -9.29 -12.93
N LEU A 353 -15.99 -8.45 -12.54
CA LEU A 353 -16.04 -7.83 -11.21
C LEU A 353 -15.90 -8.83 -10.04
N PRO A 354 -16.53 -10.02 -10.05
CA PRO A 354 -16.31 -11.01 -8.98
C PRO A 354 -14.84 -11.43 -8.81
N ASP A 355 -14.07 -11.47 -9.90
CA ASP A 355 -12.65 -11.80 -9.87
C ASP A 355 -11.82 -10.63 -9.33
N VAL A 356 -12.15 -9.39 -9.72
CA VAL A 356 -11.53 -8.17 -9.15
C VAL A 356 -11.75 -8.10 -7.64
N ILE A 357 -12.97 -8.39 -7.16
CA ILE A 357 -13.29 -8.43 -5.73
C ILE A 357 -12.43 -9.47 -5.01
N ARG A 358 -12.32 -10.68 -5.57
CA ARG A 358 -11.49 -11.74 -5.00
C ARG A 358 -10.01 -11.35 -4.93
N LYS A 359 -9.47 -10.77 -6.01
CA LYS A 359 -8.08 -10.28 -6.08
C LYS A 359 -7.81 -9.22 -5.01
N ASN A 360 -8.69 -8.24 -4.86
CA ASN A 360 -8.55 -7.20 -3.84
C ASN A 360 -8.70 -7.71 -2.41
N ARG A 361 -9.58 -8.70 -2.18
CA ARG A 361 -9.67 -9.37 -0.89
C ARG A 361 -8.38 -10.12 -0.54
N TYR A 362 -7.80 -10.83 -1.50
CA TYR A 362 -6.49 -11.46 -1.32
C TYR A 362 -5.40 -10.41 -1.03
N PHE A 363 -5.37 -9.32 -1.80
CA PHE A 363 -4.42 -8.23 -1.61
C PHE A 363 -4.50 -7.64 -0.19
N GLN A 364 -5.72 -7.38 0.30
CA GLN A 364 -5.97 -6.86 1.64
C GLN A 364 -5.46 -7.80 2.72
N ILE A 365 -5.82 -9.09 2.66
CA ILE A 365 -5.37 -10.10 3.64
C ILE A 365 -3.85 -10.21 3.63
N ALA A 366 -3.24 -10.28 2.44
CA ALA A 366 -1.80 -10.39 2.31
C ALA A 366 -1.08 -9.17 2.93
N LYS A 367 -1.59 -7.95 2.70
CA LYS A 367 -1.01 -6.73 3.28
C LYS A 367 -1.24 -6.60 4.78
N GLN A 368 -2.36 -7.08 5.31
CA GLN A 368 -2.57 -7.20 6.75
C GLN A 368 -1.59 -8.20 7.39
N GLY A 369 -1.30 -9.30 6.69
CA GLY A 369 -0.27 -10.27 7.08
C GLY A 369 1.18 -9.81 6.88
N MET A 370 1.39 -8.54 6.53
CA MET A 370 2.70 -7.96 6.21
C MET A 370 3.43 -8.72 5.09
N GLU A 371 2.67 -9.29 4.15
CA GLU A 371 3.27 -10.08 3.08
C GLU A 371 4.09 -9.20 2.12
N PRO A 372 5.28 -9.69 1.75
CA PRO A 372 6.13 -9.14 0.70
C PRO A 372 5.39 -8.73 -0.57
N PHE A 373 5.55 -7.49 -1.03
CA PHE A 373 4.84 -7.05 -2.25
C PHE A 373 5.08 -7.96 -3.46
N ASP A 374 6.31 -8.42 -3.69
CA ASP A 374 6.62 -9.35 -4.77
C ASP A 374 5.99 -10.74 -4.57
N ARG A 375 5.84 -11.21 -3.32
CA ARG A 375 5.09 -12.45 -3.03
C ARG A 375 3.61 -12.29 -3.35
N VAL A 376 3.02 -11.16 -2.95
CA VAL A 376 1.63 -10.82 -3.28
C VAL A 376 1.42 -10.83 -4.79
N VAL A 377 2.33 -10.19 -5.54
CA VAL A 377 2.28 -10.17 -7.02
C VAL A 377 2.45 -11.58 -7.60
N SER A 378 3.43 -12.37 -7.13
CA SER A 378 3.69 -13.73 -7.64
C SER A 378 2.49 -14.68 -7.46
N ARG A 379 1.86 -14.69 -6.29
CA ARG A 379 0.68 -15.52 -6.01
C ARG A 379 -0.54 -15.09 -6.83
N MET A 380 -0.70 -13.78 -7.08
CA MET A 380 -1.76 -13.31 -7.99
C MET A 380 -1.53 -13.81 -9.42
N ILE A 381 -0.27 -13.85 -9.89
CA ILE A 381 0.05 -14.39 -11.22
C ILE A 381 -0.28 -15.88 -11.30
N GLU A 382 0.02 -16.66 -10.25
CA GLU A 382 -0.30 -18.08 -10.18
C GLU A 382 -1.82 -18.34 -10.26
N ASP A 383 -2.64 -17.57 -9.53
CA ASP A 383 -4.11 -17.68 -9.61
C ASP A 383 -4.64 -17.41 -11.02
N VAL A 384 -4.05 -16.44 -11.72
CA VAL A 384 -4.40 -16.11 -13.12
C VAL A 384 -4.02 -17.25 -14.07
N LYS A 385 -2.82 -17.81 -13.94
CA LYS A 385 -2.33 -18.92 -14.78
C LYS A 385 -3.22 -20.17 -14.67
N GLN A 386 -3.69 -20.48 -13.45
CA GLN A 386 -4.56 -21.64 -13.23
C GLN A 386 -5.96 -21.49 -13.84
N LYS A 387 -6.47 -20.26 -13.97
CA LYS A 387 -7.85 -19.99 -14.39
C LYS A 387 -8.04 -19.70 -15.87
N ALA A 388 -7.07 -19.08 -16.53
CA ALA A 388 -7.33 -18.40 -17.80
C ALA A 388 -6.51 -18.88 -19.01
N GLY A 389 -5.70 -19.95 -18.90
CA GLY A 389 -4.94 -20.44 -20.05
C GLY A 389 -4.14 -19.30 -20.73
N PHE A 390 -3.22 -18.69 -19.98
CA PHE A 390 -2.26 -17.71 -20.51
C PHE A 390 -2.79 -16.38 -21.07
N VAL A 391 -4.02 -15.96 -20.74
CA VAL A 391 -4.32 -14.51 -20.80
C VAL A 391 -3.63 -13.87 -19.61
N ALA A 392 -2.53 -13.15 -19.86
CA ALA A 392 -1.92 -12.30 -18.85
C ALA A 392 -2.90 -11.16 -18.56
N ASP A 393 -3.79 -11.36 -17.59
CA ASP A 393 -4.61 -10.30 -17.01
C ASP A 393 -3.70 -9.07 -16.82
N HIS A 394 -4.08 -7.94 -17.39
CA HIS A 394 -3.37 -6.69 -17.20
C HIS A 394 -3.58 -6.24 -15.75
N LEU A 395 -2.75 -6.77 -14.84
CA LEU A 395 -2.78 -6.40 -13.44
C LEU A 395 -2.18 -5.00 -13.30
N LEU A 396 -3.02 -4.07 -12.88
CA LEU A 396 -2.65 -2.72 -12.51
C LEU A 396 -2.77 -2.59 -11.00
N PHE A 397 -1.63 -2.47 -10.31
CA PHE A 397 -1.62 -2.16 -8.89
C PHE A 397 -1.57 -0.64 -8.73
N ILE A 398 -2.49 -0.11 -7.93
CA ILE A 398 -2.58 1.29 -7.58
C ILE A 398 -2.24 1.39 -6.11
N GLU A 399 -1.29 2.23 -5.74
CA GLU A 399 -1.02 2.56 -4.35
C GLU A 399 -0.99 4.06 -4.17
N PHE A 400 -1.66 4.59 -3.15
CA PHE A 400 -1.58 6.01 -2.85
C PHE A 400 -1.55 6.33 -1.37
N SER A 401 -0.90 7.44 -1.06
CA SER A 401 -0.90 8.08 0.25
C SER A 401 -1.21 9.55 0.04
N SER A 402 -2.30 10.04 0.65
CA SER A 402 -2.72 11.44 0.50
C SER A 402 -2.81 12.13 1.84
N GLU A 403 -2.32 13.36 1.89
CA GLU A 403 -2.44 14.27 3.02
C GLU A 403 -3.18 15.53 2.57
N TYR A 404 -4.51 15.51 2.68
CA TYR A 404 -5.40 16.60 2.27
C TYR A 404 -4.92 18.00 2.75
N ARG A 405 -4.54 18.13 4.02
CA ARG A 405 -4.09 19.42 4.58
C ARG A 405 -2.78 19.93 3.96
N ALA A 406 -1.90 19.02 3.58
CA ALA A 406 -0.64 19.33 2.92
C ALA A 406 -0.79 19.45 1.40
N LYS A 407 -1.99 19.18 0.85
CA LYS A 407 -2.27 19.08 -0.59
C LYS A 407 -1.26 18.19 -1.32
N LYS A 408 -0.89 17.08 -0.67
CA LYS A 408 0.15 16.18 -1.14
C LYS A 408 -0.45 14.79 -1.34
N THR A 409 -0.37 14.28 -2.55
CA THR A 409 -0.72 12.90 -2.89
C THR A 409 0.49 12.25 -3.53
N LEU A 410 0.90 11.11 -2.96
CA LEU A 410 1.81 10.17 -3.58
C LEU A 410 0.94 9.09 -4.21
N LEU A 411 1.05 8.91 -5.53
CA LEU A 411 0.22 7.98 -6.29
C LEU A 411 1.14 7.19 -7.22
N ASP A 412 1.22 5.89 -6.95
CA ASP A 412 2.02 4.93 -7.69
C ASP A 412 1.11 4.03 -8.54
N TYR A 413 1.39 3.98 -9.83
CA TYR A 413 0.79 3.02 -10.76
C TYR A 413 1.84 1.98 -11.15
N TYR A 414 1.52 0.71 -10.93
CA TYR A 414 2.38 -0.41 -11.27
C TYR A 414 1.68 -1.28 -12.29
N HIS A 415 2.13 -1.21 -13.54
CA HIS A 415 1.70 -2.14 -14.57
C HIS A 415 2.57 -3.40 -14.46
N LEU A 416 1.98 -4.60 -14.51
CA LEU A 416 2.72 -5.84 -14.55
C LEU A 416 3.04 -6.25 -16.00
N PRO A 417 4.24 -5.98 -16.54
CA PRO A 417 4.57 -6.39 -17.90
C PRO A 417 4.75 -7.90 -17.99
N ARG A 418 4.47 -8.47 -19.17
CA ARG A 418 4.57 -9.91 -19.45
C ARG A 418 5.92 -10.51 -19.02
N TYR A 419 7.04 -9.83 -19.31
CA TYR A 419 8.36 -10.34 -18.94
C TYR A 419 8.55 -10.50 -17.44
N LEU A 420 7.98 -9.58 -16.66
CA LEU A 420 8.09 -9.60 -15.22
C LEU A 420 7.15 -10.64 -14.62
N ALA A 421 5.95 -10.81 -15.19
CA ALA A 421 5.05 -11.87 -14.81
C ALA A 421 5.70 -13.25 -14.99
N GLU A 422 6.39 -13.48 -16.11
CA GLU A 422 7.12 -14.72 -16.37
C GLU A 422 8.30 -14.90 -15.44
N TYR A 423 9.09 -13.85 -15.21
CA TYR A 423 10.18 -13.90 -14.23
C TYR A 423 9.66 -14.27 -12.84
N LEU A 424 8.64 -13.57 -12.33
CA LEU A 424 8.10 -13.78 -10.98
C LEU A 424 7.49 -15.18 -10.82
N SER A 425 6.94 -15.75 -11.90
CA SER A 425 6.40 -17.12 -11.87
C SER A 425 7.47 -18.20 -11.64
N HIS A 426 8.74 -17.92 -11.96
CA HIS A 426 9.82 -18.92 -11.88
C HIS A 426 10.87 -18.58 -10.81
N HIS A 427 11.00 -17.29 -10.46
CA HIS A 427 12.12 -16.78 -9.66
C HIS A 427 11.69 -15.81 -8.55
N ALA A 428 10.41 -15.79 -8.14
CA ALA A 428 9.99 -14.95 -7.01
C ALA A 428 10.70 -15.33 -5.70
N ASP A 429 10.96 -16.62 -5.47
CA ASP A 429 11.67 -17.10 -4.27
C ASP A 429 13.09 -16.53 -4.15
N GLU A 430 13.75 -16.25 -5.27
CA GLU A 430 15.11 -15.75 -5.30
C GLU A 430 15.22 -14.36 -4.65
N LEU A 431 14.14 -13.58 -4.70
CA LEU A 431 14.06 -12.26 -4.08
C LEU A 431 14.07 -12.33 -2.54
N ASP A 432 13.80 -13.50 -1.92
CA ASP A 432 13.89 -13.71 -0.47
C ASP A 432 15.29 -13.44 0.09
N HIS A 433 16.31 -13.61 -0.75
CA HIS A 433 17.71 -13.41 -0.37
C HIS A 433 18.15 -11.94 -0.44
N ILE A 434 17.28 -11.03 -0.89
CA ILE A 434 17.55 -9.58 -0.85
C ILE A 434 17.16 -9.06 0.53
N ARG A 435 18.17 -8.77 1.36
CA ARG A 435 18.02 -8.21 2.71
C ARG A 435 18.70 -6.85 2.85
N PRO A 436 18.20 -5.95 3.72
CA PRO A 436 17.02 -6.13 4.58
C PRO A 436 15.69 -6.02 3.81
N TRP A 437 14.61 -6.42 4.48
CA TRP A 437 13.26 -6.56 3.93
C TRP A 437 12.81 -5.35 3.09
N GLU A 438 13.09 -4.15 3.58
CA GLU A 438 12.71 -2.88 2.98
C GLU A 438 13.42 -2.61 1.65
N TYR A 439 14.63 -3.15 1.44
CA TYR A 439 15.33 -3.04 0.16
C TYR A 439 14.68 -3.89 -0.91
N ARG A 440 14.20 -5.09 -0.56
CA ARG A 440 13.47 -5.96 -1.50
C ARG A 440 12.17 -5.31 -1.96
N GLU A 441 11.39 -4.77 -1.03
CA GLU A 441 10.15 -4.01 -1.31
C GLU A 441 10.42 -2.89 -2.31
N GLN A 442 11.44 -2.07 -2.08
CA GLN A 442 11.76 -0.97 -3.00
C GLN A 442 12.32 -1.47 -4.32
N PHE A 443 13.16 -2.51 -4.32
CA PHE A 443 13.71 -3.11 -5.54
C PHE A 443 12.59 -3.54 -6.49
N ILE A 444 11.59 -4.32 -6.03
CA ILE A 444 10.51 -4.78 -6.89
C ILE A 444 9.62 -3.62 -7.36
N ARG A 445 9.40 -2.60 -6.52
CA ARG A 445 8.59 -1.41 -6.88
C ARG A 445 9.21 -0.60 -8.00
N HIS A 446 10.53 -0.39 -7.99
CA HIS A 446 11.23 0.26 -9.10
C HIS A 446 11.07 -0.55 -10.40
N VAL A 447 11.23 -1.88 -10.32
CA VAL A 447 11.05 -2.75 -11.48
C VAL A 447 9.62 -2.68 -12.03
N LEU A 448 8.61 -2.67 -11.15
CA LEU A 448 7.20 -2.55 -11.51
C LEU A 448 6.80 -1.17 -12.07
N LYS A 449 7.57 -0.12 -11.75
CA LYS A 449 7.47 1.21 -12.39
C LYS A 449 8.13 1.26 -13.78
N GLY A 450 8.77 0.16 -14.20
CA GLY A 450 9.57 0.13 -15.43
C GLY A 450 10.95 0.79 -15.27
N GLU A 451 11.37 1.07 -14.04
CA GLU A 451 12.66 1.69 -13.76
C GLU A 451 13.76 0.64 -13.54
N ASP A 452 15.01 1.00 -13.84
CA ASP A 452 16.15 0.14 -13.58
C ASP A 452 16.58 0.24 -12.10
N PRO A 453 16.53 -0.86 -11.31
CA PRO A 453 16.84 -0.84 -9.88
C PRO A 453 18.35 -0.73 -9.57
N ARG A 454 19.21 -0.47 -10.57
CA ARG A 454 20.67 -0.28 -10.42
C ARG A 454 21.03 0.65 -9.25
N HIS A 455 20.32 1.76 -9.11
CA HIS A 455 20.60 2.74 -8.05
C HIS A 455 20.33 2.16 -6.64
N MET A 456 19.39 1.22 -6.51
CA MET A 456 19.11 0.49 -5.26
C MET A 456 20.23 -0.48 -4.92
N ILE A 457 20.75 -1.20 -5.92
CA ILE A 457 21.90 -2.09 -5.74
C ILE A 457 23.13 -1.27 -5.30
N THR A 458 23.40 -0.15 -5.96
CA THR A 458 24.48 0.76 -5.59
C THR A 458 24.34 1.25 -4.16
N ARG A 459 23.14 1.62 -3.73
CA ARG A 459 22.88 2.09 -2.37
C ARG A 459 23.14 0.98 -1.35
N LEU A 460 22.64 -0.23 -1.62
CA LEU A 460 22.88 -1.41 -0.79
C LEU A 460 24.37 -1.72 -0.66
N LEU A 461 25.13 -1.64 -1.76
CA LEU A 461 26.59 -1.79 -1.72
C LEU A 461 27.28 -0.71 -0.88
N ARG A 462 26.85 0.56 -0.96
CA ARG A 462 27.39 1.62 -0.09
C ARG A 462 27.15 1.32 1.38
N GLN A 463 25.93 0.91 1.72
CA GLN A 463 25.60 0.54 3.09
C GLN A 463 26.48 -0.62 3.57
N ASN A 464 26.70 -1.65 2.75
CA ASN A 464 27.58 -2.77 3.08
C ASN A 464 29.03 -2.33 3.33
N VAL A 465 29.55 -1.37 2.54
CA VAL A 465 30.88 -0.78 2.76
C VAL A 465 30.97 -0.07 4.12
N GLU A 466 29.93 0.68 4.50
CA GLU A 466 29.90 1.52 5.71
C GLU A 466 29.68 0.71 6.99
N SER A 467 28.80 -0.28 6.93
CA SER A 467 28.34 -1.07 8.09
C SER A 467 29.05 -2.41 8.28
N GLY A 468 29.82 -2.86 7.26
CA GLY A 468 30.54 -4.13 7.30
C GLY A 468 29.67 -5.37 7.04
N TYR A 469 28.42 -5.20 6.62
CA TYR A 469 27.55 -6.32 6.21
C TYR A 469 28.03 -6.99 4.93
N SER A 470 27.68 -8.27 4.76
CA SER A 470 28.01 -9.06 3.57
C SER A 470 27.45 -8.45 2.28
N GLY A 471 28.25 -8.57 1.21
CA GLY A 471 27.84 -8.24 -0.14
C GLY A 471 26.78 -9.16 -0.77
N TRP A 472 26.39 -10.27 -0.12
CA TRP A 472 25.52 -11.29 -0.73
C TRP A 472 24.18 -10.73 -1.21
N SER A 473 23.45 -10.00 -0.37
CA SER A 473 22.17 -9.39 -0.76
C SER A 473 22.29 -8.51 -2.01
N ALA A 474 23.41 -7.78 -2.15
CA ALA A 474 23.66 -6.93 -3.31
C ALA A 474 24.04 -7.74 -4.55
N TYR A 475 24.73 -8.88 -4.39
CA TYR A 475 24.95 -9.83 -5.47
C TYR A 475 23.63 -10.40 -5.98
N VAL A 476 22.75 -10.89 -5.09
CA VAL A 476 21.44 -11.43 -5.48
C VAL A 476 20.64 -10.37 -6.23
N ALA A 477 20.56 -9.15 -5.70
CA ALA A 477 19.85 -8.05 -6.38
C ALA A 477 20.47 -7.74 -7.78
N THR A 478 21.79 -7.84 -7.92
CA THR A 478 22.48 -7.69 -9.21
C THR A 478 22.15 -8.81 -10.19
N ARG A 479 22.14 -10.06 -9.70
CA ARG A 479 21.79 -11.26 -10.46
C ARG A 479 20.35 -11.20 -10.95
N GLU A 480 19.41 -10.85 -10.07
CA GLU A 480 17.99 -10.77 -10.43
C GLU A 480 17.70 -9.60 -11.37
N ARG A 481 18.34 -8.44 -11.18
CA ARG A 481 18.29 -7.35 -12.16
C ARG A 481 18.73 -7.85 -13.55
N TYR A 482 19.86 -8.55 -13.62
CA TYR A 482 20.35 -9.10 -14.89
C TYR A 482 19.34 -10.09 -15.49
N ARG A 483 18.83 -11.02 -14.67
CA ARG A 483 17.85 -12.03 -15.08
C ARG A 483 16.58 -11.35 -15.63
N MET A 484 15.99 -10.40 -14.91
CA MET A 484 14.83 -9.63 -15.38
C MET A 484 15.08 -8.92 -16.73
N ARG A 485 16.27 -8.33 -16.92
CA ARG A 485 16.65 -7.70 -18.21
C ARG A 485 16.77 -8.72 -19.34
N GLN A 486 17.23 -9.94 -19.06
CA GLN A 486 17.23 -11.02 -20.05
C GLN A 486 15.81 -11.40 -20.44
N TYR A 487 14.89 -11.58 -19.47
CA TYR A 487 13.48 -11.86 -19.76
C TYR A 487 12.87 -10.78 -20.66
N ALA A 488 13.10 -9.50 -20.34
CA ALA A 488 12.62 -8.37 -21.14
C ALA A 488 13.15 -8.41 -22.58
N LYS A 489 14.45 -8.68 -22.77
CA LYS A 489 15.08 -8.75 -24.10
C LYS A 489 14.53 -9.90 -24.95
N HIS A 490 14.50 -11.12 -24.41
CA HIS A 490 14.12 -12.31 -25.20
C HIS A 490 12.63 -12.27 -25.60
N LEU A 491 11.74 -11.81 -24.72
CA LEU A 491 10.33 -11.64 -25.07
C LEU A 491 10.11 -10.50 -26.07
N GLY A 492 10.92 -9.44 -26.02
CA GLY A 492 10.91 -8.37 -27.03
C GLY A 492 11.36 -8.84 -28.43
N GLU A 493 12.21 -9.87 -28.48
CA GLU A 493 12.69 -10.50 -29.73
C GLU A 493 11.77 -11.64 -30.22
N GLY A 494 10.61 -11.86 -29.59
CA GLY A 494 9.65 -12.91 -29.97
C GLY A 494 10.04 -14.33 -29.52
N GLY A 495 11.07 -14.47 -28.68
CA GLY A 495 11.53 -15.75 -28.12
C GLY A 495 10.75 -16.22 -26.90
N SER A 496 10.99 -17.45 -26.45
CA SER A 496 10.39 -18.00 -25.24
C SER A 496 11.14 -17.54 -23.98
N ALA A 497 10.42 -17.40 -22.85
CA ALA A 497 11.02 -17.02 -21.56
C ALA A 497 12.02 -18.07 -21.04
N MET A 498 11.87 -19.33 -21.47
CA MET A 498 12.69 -20.47 -21.06
C MET A 498 14.05 -20.51 -21.77
N ASP A 499 14.24 -19.75 -22.85
CA ASP A 499 15.50 -19.65 -23.59
C ASP A 499 16.49 -18.62 -23.01
N ALA A 500 16.12 -17.96 -21.90
CA ALA A 500 17.03 -17.10 -21.13
C ALA A 500 18.13 -17.95 -20.48
N LYS A 501 19.15 -18.31 -21.28
CA LYS A 501 20.25 -19.21 -20.92
C LYS A 501 20.75 -18.95 -19.50
N GLU A 502 20.38 -19.84 -18.57
CA GLU A 502 20.88 -19.86 -17.19
C GLU A 502 22.42 -19.87 -17.11
N LYS A 503 23.08 -20.35 -18.18
CA LYS A 503 24.53 -20.24 -18.40
C LYS A 503 25.07 -18.81 -18.26
N ARG A 504 24.31 -17.78 -18.63
CA ARG A 504 24.72 -16.36 -18.50
C ARG A 504 24.50 -15.81 -17.09
N VAL A 505 23.49 -16.30 -16.37
CA VAL A 505 23.32 -15.97 -14.94
C VAL A 505 24.52 -16.48 -14.13
N ARG A 506 25.04 -17.68 -14.46
CA ARG A 506 26.30 -18.19 -13.88
C ARG A 506 27.49 -17.27 -14.13
N ALA A 507 27.50 -16.48 -15.20
CA ALA A 507 28.57 -15.51 -15.44
C ALA A 507 28.59 -14.41 -14.37
N VAL A 508 27.42 -13.95 -13.92
CA VAL A 508 27.31 -12.98 -12.81
C VAL A 508 27.91 -13.57 -11.52
N TYR A 509 27.64 -14.85 -11.25
CA TYR A 509 28.23 -15.55 -10.11
C TYR A 509 29.76 -15.67 -10.21
N ARG A 510 30.31 -15.97 -11.39
CA ARG A 510 31.78 -16.01 -11.58
C ARG A 510 32.44 -14.67 -11.27
N VAL A 511 31.81 -13.56 -11.64
CA VAL A 511 32.29 -12.21 -11.31
C VAL A 511 32.27 -11.98 -9.80
N TYR A 512 31.16 -12.34 -9.14
CA TYR A 512 31.04 -12.26 -7.68
C TYR A 512 32.11 -13.09 -6.96
N ARG A 513 32.28 -14.36 -7.36
CA ARG A 513 33.31 -15.26 -6.82
C ARG A 513 34.71 -14.69 -6.99
N SER A 514 35.01 -14.09 -8.14
CA SER A 514 36.29 -13.43 -8.35
C SER A 514 36.54 -12.30 -7.34
N GLY A 515 35.52 -11.54 -6.95
CA GLY A 515 35.66 -10.53 -5.89
C GLY A 515 35.93 -11.15 -4.52
N ALA A 516 35.18 -12.19 -4.15
CA ALA A 516 35.33 -12.87 -2.86
C ALA A 516 36.72 -13.54 -2.72
N ASP A 517 37.19 -14.17 -3.79
CA ASP A 517 38.52 -14.77 -3.86
C ASP A 517 39.65 -13.74 -3.68
N ILE A 518 39.48 -12.51 -4.19
CA ILE A 518 40.43 -11.41 -3.99
C ILE A 518 40.41 -10.96 -2.53
N ARG A 519 39.23 -10.78 -1.91
CA ARG A 519 39.12 -10.44 -0.48
C ARG A 519 39.80 -11.50 0.39
N GLU A 520 39.60 -12.77 0.12
CA GLU A 520 40.25 -13.86 0.85
C GLU A 520 41.78 -13.73 0.80
N LYS A 521 42.35 -13.55 -0.40
CA LYS A 521 43.81 -13.40 -0.56
C LYS A 521 44.33 -12.14 0.12
N PHE A 522 43.56 -11.07 0.12
CA PHE A 522 43.90 -9.82 0.79
C PHE A 522 43.89 -9.95 2.31
N ASN A 523 42.97 -10.77 2.87
CA ASN A 523 42.90 -11.07 4.29
C ASN A 523 43.97 -12.07 4.77
N GLN A 524 44.41 -12.99 3.89
CA GLN A 524 45.49 -13.94 4.17
C GLN A 524 46.89 -13.29 4.22
N ARG A 525 47.08 -12.15 3.54
CA ARG A 525 48.30 -11.34 3.67
C ARG A 525 48.23 -10.57 4.99
N GLY A 526 48.77 -11.18 6.06
CA GLY A 526 49.02 -10.50 7.34
C GLY A 526 49.93 -9.26 7.20
N PRO A 527 50.27 -8.56 8.30
CA PRO A 527 51.25 -7.48 8.24
C PRO A 527 52.52 -7.99 7.55
N ARG A 528 53.11 -7.18 6.66
CA ARG A 528 54.37 -7.54 5.97
C ARG A 528 55.39 -8.01 6.99
N GLU A 529 56.03 -9.15 6.76
CA GLU A 529 57.27 -9.50 7.46
C GLU A 529 58.27 -8.34 7.29
N GLY A 530 58.71 -7.75 8.40
CA GLY A 530 59.60 -6.58 8.42
C GLY A 530 58.92 -5.21 8.60
N ALA A 531 57.62 -5.13 8.92
CA ALA A 531 57.01 -3.86 9.30
C ALA A 531 57.54 -3.40 10.69
N PRO A 532 58.08 -2.16 10.82
CA PRO A 532 58.59 -1.67 12.10
C PRO A 532 57.49 -1.64 13.16
N GLU A 533 57.83 -2.10 14.37
CA GLU A 533 56.92 -2.07 15.53
C GLU A 533 56.34 -0.67 15.72
N GLY A 534 55.00 -0.56 15.63
CA GLY A 534 54.27 0.69 15.89
C GLY A 534 53.55 1.32 14.69
N GLN A 535 53.69 0.81 13.45
CA GLN A 535 52.86 1.32 12.34
C GLN A 535 51.45 0.72 12.33
N TYR A 536 50.44 1.59 12.45
CA TYR A 536 49.02 1.26 12.39
C TYR A 536 48.65 0.70 11.01
N ALA A 537 48.73 -0.62 10.83
CA ALA A 537 48.26 -1.28 9.63
C ALA A 537 46.74 -1.40 9.68
N ALA A 538 46.01 -0.61 8.87
CA ALA A 538 44.57 -0.82 8.69
C ALA A 538 44.33 -2.29 8.30
N SER A 539 43.43 -2.97 9.02
CA SER A 539 43.07 -4.37 8.77
C SER A 539 42.70 -4.57 7.29
N GLY A 540 42.98 -5.75 6.73
CA GLY A 540 42.68 -6.07 5.32
C GLY A 540 41.24 -5.70 4.92
N ALA A 541 40.30 -5.87 5.84
CA ALA A 541 38.91 -5.44 5.71
C ALA A 541 38.74 -3.94 5.43
N LYS A 542 39.37 -3.04 6.21
CA LYS A 542 39.25 -1.58 6.01
C LYS A 542 39.82 -1.13 4.66
N LYS A 543 40.92 -1.77 4.22
CA LYS A 543 41.52 -1.50 2.89
C LYS A 543 40.60 -1.95 1.76
N ILE A 544 40.00 -3.14 1.88
CA ILE A 544 39.02 -3.64 0.92
C ILE A 544 37.80 -2.72 0.85
N SER A 545 37.26 -2.26 1.98
CA SER A 545 36.15 -1.29 2.00
C SER A 545 36.48 0.00 1.23
N GLY A 546 37.68 0.57 1.43
CA GLY A 546 38.12 1.75 0.68
C GLY A 546 38.29 1.51 -0.82
N ILE A 547 38.72 0.31 -1.23
CA ILE A 547 38.82 -0.08 -2.65
C ILE A 547 37.42 -0.29 -3.25
N ALA A 548 36.53 -0.98 -2.53
CA ALA A 548 35.13 -1.20 -2.91
C ALA A 548 34.41 0.15 -3.11
N TYR A 549 34.62 1.12 -2.21
CA TYR A 549 34.06 2.47 -2.35
C TYR A 549 34.54 3.18 -3.63
N ARG A 550 35.84 3.09 -3.97
CA ARG A 550 36.39 3.66 -5.21
C ARG A 550 35.83 2.99 -6.46
N LEU A 551 35.75 1.65 -6.46
CA LEU A 551 35.16 0.89 -7.56
C LEU A 551 33.68 1.26 -7.76
N LEU A 552 32.93 1.41 -6.66
CA LEU A 552 31.52 1.79 -6.70
C LEU A 552 31.30 3.22 -7.19
N ASN A 553 32.18 4.17 -6.81
CA ASN A 553 32.16 5.53 -7.36
C ASN A 553 32.47 5.55 -8.86
N ALA A 554 33.47 4.78 -9.31
CA ALA A 554 33.79 4.66 -10.72
C ALA A 554 32.63 4.04 -11.52
N ALA A 555 31.99 3.01 -10.97
CA ALA A 555 30.81 2.38 -11.55
C ALA A 555 29.65 3.36 -11.68
N ASN A 556 29.32 4.11 -10.62
CA ASN A 556 28.26 5.12 -10.63
C ASN A 556 28.51 6.25 -11.62
N ALA A 557 29.76 6.70 -11.74
CA ALA A 557 30.16 7.73 -12.71
C ALA A 557 30.31 7.19 -14.14
N ASN A 558 30.01 5.90 -14.37
CA ASN A 558 30.26 5.19 -15.63
C ASN A 558 31.71 5.33 -16.13
N ASN A 559 32.67 5.50 -15.23
CA ASN A 559 34.08 5.70 -15.53
C ASN A 559 34.79 4.34 -15.65
N ARG A 560 34.59 3.69 -16.80
CA ARG A 560 35.13 2.35 -17.11
C ARG A 560 36.65 2.28 -16.99
N LYS A 561 37.37 3.34 -17.39
CA LYS A 561 38.84 3.42 -17.28
C LYS A 561 39.31 3.36 -15.83
N SER A 562 38.78 4.26 -14.98
CA SER A 562 39.15 4.31 -13.56
C SER A 562 38.78 3.02 -12.82
N PHE A 563 37.65 2.41 -13.18
CA PHE A 563 37.24 1.11 -12.68
C PHE A 563 38.30 0.04 -13.00
N MET A 564 38.69 -0.08 -14.29
CA MET A 564 39.67 -1.08 -14.72
C MET A 564 41.07 -0.86 -14.15
N ASP A 565 41.53 0.39 -14.10
CA ASP A 565 42.82 0.71 -13.47
C ASP A 565 42.83 0.25 -12.00
N THR A 566 41.69 0.35 -11.31
CA THR A 566 41.54 -0.11 -9.92
C THR A 566 41.47 -1.63 -9.82
N VAL A 567 40.75 -2.31 -10.73
CA VAL A 567 40.70 -3.77 -10.82
C VAL A 567 42.08 -4.36 -11.09
N MET A 568 42.84 -3.82 -12.05
CA MET A 568 44.19 -4.27 -12.40
C MET A 568 45.14 -4.14 -11.21
N ARG A 569 45.19 -2.94 -10.58
CA ARG A 569 46.00 -2.72 -9.37
C ARG A 569 45.64 -3.67 -8.24
N LEU A 570 44.35 -3.95 -8.05
CA LEU A 570 43.88 -4.86 -7.03
C LEU A 570 44.35 -6.31 -7.30
N HIS A 571 44.24 -6.79 -8.53
CA HIS A 571 44.71 -8.13 -8.91
C HIS A 571 46.24 -8.27 -8.81
N MET A 572 46.99 -7.26 -9.28
CA MET A 572 48.45 -7.20 -9.10
C MET A 572 48.83 -7.23 -7.61
N SER A 573 48.08 -6.54 -6.75
CA SER A 573 48.35 -6.48 -5.31
C SER A 573 48.16 -7.81 -4.59
N VAL A 574 47.57 -8.83 -5.23
CA VAL A 574 47.40 -10.19 -4.68
C VAL A 574 48.03 -11.27 -5.58
N ASP A 575 48.80 -10.85 -6.59
CA ASP A 575 49.48 -11.72 -7.56
C ASP A 575 48.52 -12.71 -8.26
N LYS A 576 47.37 -12.20 -8.72
CA LYS A 576 46.43 -12.94 -9.55
C LYS A 576 46.30 -12.32 -10.95
N PRO A 577 46.09 -13.13 -12.00
CA PRO A 577 45.76 -12.61 -13.32
C PRO A 577 44.38 -11.94 -13.30
N VAL A 578 44.18 -10.91 -14.12
CA VAL A 578 42.86 -10.29 -14.31
C VAL A 578 42.01 -11.21 -15.19
N PRO A 579 40.82 -11.65 -14.72
CA PRO A 579 39.96 -12.52 -15.52
C PRO A 579 39.46 -11.85 -16.82
N VAL A 580 39.33 -12.65 -17.88
CA VAL A 580 38.93 -12.18 -19.23
C VAL A 580 37.54 -11.55 -19.25
N PHE A 581 36.61 -11.99 -18.38
CA PHE A 581 35.25 -11.45 -18.34
C PHE A 581 35.20 -9.95 -18.02
N PHE A 582 36.24 -9.36 -17.40
CA PHE A 582 36.33 -7.91 -17.22
C PHE A 582 36.54 -7.17 -18.55
N LEU A 583 37.26 -7.78 -19.50
CA LEU A 583 37.43 -7.24 -20.85
C LEU A 583 36.13 -7.37 -21.65
N ASP A 584 35.42 -8.48 -21.51
CA ASP A 584 34.11 -8.68 -22.15
C ASP A 584 33.05 -7.70 -21.63
N ALA A 585 33.13 -7.33 -20.34
CA ALA A 585 32.28 -6.33 -19.70
C ALA A 585 32.50 -4.91 -20.22
N LEU A 586 33.76 -4.54 -20.53
CA LEU A 586 34.09 -3.21 -21.08
C LEU A 586 33.49 -3.00 -22.48
N HIS A 587 33.38 -4.08 -23.24
CA HIS A 587 32.79 -4.12 -24.58
C HIS A 587 31.30 -4.51 -24.57
N GLU A 588 30.71 -4.72 -23.38
CA GLU A 588 29.30 -5.07 -23.16
C GLU A 588 28.79 -6.25 -24.01
N ARG A 589 29.65 -7.27 -24.22
CA ARG A 589 29.31 -8.43 -25.06
C ARG A 589 28.38 -9.40 -24.34
N GLU A 590 28.75 -9.85 -23.14
CA GLU A 590 27.98 -10.84 -22.36
C GLU A 590 27.22 -10.24 -21.17
N LEU A 591 27.87 -9.33 -20.43
CA LEU A 591 27.33 -8.67 -19.24
C LEU A 591 27.47 -7.15 -19.41
N ASP A 592 26.46 -6.39 -18.98
CA ASP A 592 26.56 -4.93 -18.93
C ASP A 592 27.53 -4.50 -17.82
N PHE A 593 28.16 -3.33 -18.02
CA PHE A 593 29.19 -2.81 -17.12
C PHE A 593 28.73 -2.76 -15.65
N HIS A 594 27.49 -2.35 -15.39
CA HIS A 594 26.99 -2.24 -14.01
C HIS A 594 26.75 -3.59 -13.36
N THR A 595 26.30 -4.60 -14.12
CA THR A 595 26.20 -5.98 -13.61
C THR A 595 27.57 -6.50 -13.17
N VAL A 596 28.61 -6.28 -13.97
CA VAL A 596 29.97 -6.73 -13.61
C VAL A 596 30.54 -5.94 -12.44
N ALA A 597 30.41 -4.61 -12.47
CA ALA A 597 30.90 -3.77 -11.39
C ALA A 597 30.23 -4.10 -10.05
N ASN A 598 28.90 -4.18 -10.02
CA ASN A 598 28.15 -4.43 -8.79
C ASN A 598 28.37 -5.85 -8.26
N ALA A 599 28.42 -6.87 -9.13
CA ALA A 599 28.70 -8.24 -8.71
C ALA A 599 30.13 -8.39 -8.15
N PHE A 600 31.12 -7.76 -8.78
CA PHE A 600 32.50 -7.83 -8.30
C PHE A 600 32.67 -7.12 -6.95
N VAL A 601 32.07 -5.92 -6.80
CA VAL A 601 32.09 -5.17 -5.54
C VAL A 601 31.33 -5.93 -4.45
N ALA A 602 30.19 -6.54 -4.76
CA ALA A 602 29.49 -7.44 -3.83
C ALA A 602 30.41 -8.58 -3.36
N GLY A 603 31.14 -9.22 -4.28
CA GLY A 603 32.11 -10.27 -3.95
C GLY A 603 33.21 -9.79 -3.02
N LEU A 604 33.79 -8.62 -3.30
CA LEU A 604 34.78 -7.98 -2.43
C LEU A 604 34.23 -7.68 -1.03
N LEU A 605 32.92 -7.54 -0.88
CA LEU A 605 32.26 -7.25 0.39
C LEU A 605 31.70 -8.51 1.09
N SER A 606 31.90 -9.71 0.57
CA SER A 606 31.46 -10.97 1.22
C SER A 606 32.62 -11.81 1.78
N GLU A 607 32.34 -12.61 2.82
CA GLU A 607 33.31 -13.56 3.39
C GLU A 607 33.08 -14.98 2.86
N LYS A 608 34.16 -15.78 2.73
CA LYS A 608 34.11 -17.13 2.16
C LYS A 608 33.13 -18.08 2.84
N TYR A 609 32.96 -17.96 4.17
CA TYR A 609 32.04 -18.81 4.93
C TYR A 609 30.58 -18.56 4.56
N GLU A 610 30.21 -17.32 4.23
CA GLU A 610 28.87 -16.96 3.76
C GLU A 610 28.65 -17.56 2.37
N VAL A 611 29.63 -17.41 1.48
CA VAL A 611 29.57 -17.99 0.12
C VAL A 611 29.42 -19.51 0.16
N ALA A 612 30.09 -20.21 1.09
CA ALA A 612 30.01 -21.67 1.22
C ALA A 612 28.67 -22.15 1.79
N LYS A 613 28.06 -21.42 2.74
CA LYS A 613 26.72 -21.70 3.25
C LYS A 613 25.66 -21.50 2.17
N GLU A 614 25.81 -20.46 1.37
CA GLU A 614 24.86 -20.09 0.31
C GLU A 614 25.01 -21.03 -0.90
N GLN A 615 26.22 -21.49 -1.22
CA GLN A 615 26.48 -22.55 -2.23
C GLN A 615 25.74 -23.86 -1.95
N ASN A 616 25.68 -24.28 -0.68
CA ASN A 616 24.97 -25.51 -0.29
C ASN A 616 23.44 -25.36 -0.41
N GLY A 617 22.91 -24.14 -0.41
CA GLY A 617 21.50 -23.85 -0.67
C GLY A 617 21.15 -23.72 -2.16
N GLU A 618 22.11 -23.35 -3.01
CA GLU A 618 21.90 -23.09 -4.45
C GLU A 618 22.10 -24.32 -5.37
N GLY A 619 22.45 -25.50 -4.83
CA GLY A 619 22.53 -26.74 -5.61
C GLY A 619 23.59 -26.74 -6.74
N VAL A 620 24.60 -25.87 -6.65
CA VAL A 620 25.65 -25.76 -7.68
C VAL A 620 26.79 -26.73 -7.36
N THR A 621 26.81 -27.90 -8.01
CA THR A 621 27.98 -28.78 -8.03
C THR A 621 29.07 -28.21 -8.95
N VAL A 622 30.30 -28.26 -8.46
CA VAL A 622 31.51 -27.78 -9.15
C VAL A 622 32.03 -28.92 -10.02
N ASP A 623 31.91 -28.79 -11.35
CA ASP A 623 32.88 -29.43 -12.25
C ASP A 623 33.91 -28.37 -12.63
N GLY A 624 35.17 -28.71 -12.39
CA GLY A 624 36.33 -27.82 -12.31
C GLY A 624 36.86 -27.24 -13.62
#